data_AF-A0A2H0B7K2-F1
#
_entry.id   AF-A0A2H0B7K2-F1
#
_cell.length_a   1.000
_cell.length_b   1.000
_cell.length_c   1.000
_cell.angle_alpha   90.00
_cell.angle_beta   90.00
_cell.angle_gamma   90.00
#
_symmetry.space_group_name_H-M   'P 1'
#
loop_
_entity.id
_entity.type
_entity.pdbx_description
1 polymer ?
#
loop_
_entity_poly.entity_id
_entity_poly.type
_entity_poly.pdbx_seq_one_letter_code
_entity_poly.pdbx_strand_id
1 'polypeptide(L)'
;MKKSFLFIATLFWIGIAAKAQTVLFTDSFELGITNWTTTGTWGLSSNQSHSPIHSLSDSPSGNYTNNLNTFCTMTNGVDLSTYPSASLSFWGTYKIEGGFDYMYVEVSTDTFVTFNPIATYDGNESIPLPPFAQYTLDLGG
;
A
#
# COMPACT_ATOMS: atom_id res chain seq x y z
N MET A 1 20.43 41.64 58.28
CA MET A 1 19.27 41.55 57.36
C MET A 1 19.71 40.74 56.14
N LYS A 2 19.29 39.49 56.00
CA LYS A 2 19.69 38.61 54.88
C LYS A 2 18.78 38.88 53.69
N LYS A 3 19.33 39.32 52.56
CA LYS A 3 18.57 39.55 51.31
C LYS A 3 18.53 38.24 50.51
N SER A 4 17.36 37.64 50.35
CA SER A 4 17.15 36.51 49.45
C SER A 4 16.95 37.01 48.03
N PHE A 5 17.72 36.46 47.09
CA PHE A 5 17.49 36.64 45.66
C PHE A 5 16.67 35.45 45.13
N LEU A 6 15.59 35.75 44.41
CA LEU A 6 14.76 34.76 43.74
C LEU A 6 15.26 34.62 42.28
N PHE A 7 15.71 33.43 41.90
CA PHE A 7 16.01 33.08 40.50
C PHE A 7 14.76 32.42 39.90
N ILE A 8 14.18 33.00 38.85
CA ILE A 8 13.09 32.40 38.08
C ILE A 8 13.71 31.75 36.85
N ALA A 9 13.72 30.42 36.82
CA ALA A 9 14.03 29.66 35.62
C ALA A 9 12.77 29.59 34.76
N THR A 10 12.72 30.32 33.65
CA THR A 10 11.66 30.16 32.65
C THR A 10 11.95 28.90 31.84
N LEU A 11 11.11 27.88 32.03
CA LEU A 11 11.13 26.65 31.23
C LEU A 11 10.52 26.96 29.86
N PHE A 12 11.36 27.07 28.82
CA PHE A 12 10.88 27.10 27.44
C PHE A 12 10.43 25.69 27.04
N TRP A 13 9.11 25.47 27.00
CA TRP A 13 8.52 24.26 26.46
C TRP A 13 8.64 24.31 24.93
N ILE A 14 9.70 23.73 24.38
CA ILE A 14 9.75 23.44 22.95
C ILE A 14 8.77 22.28 22.74
N GLY A 15 7.56 22.61 22.30
CA GLY A 15 6.60 21.62 21.84
C GLY A 15 7.16 20.97 20.58
N ILE A 16 7.80 19.81 20.72
CA ILE A 16 8.11 18.97 19.58
C ILE A 16 6.78 18.41 19.09
N ALA A 17 6.26 18.97 18.00
CA ALA A 17 5.12 18.38 17.30
C ALA A 17 5.62 17.10 16.61
N ALA A 18 5.37 15.94 17.23
CA ALA A 18 5.50 14.68 16.53
C ALA A 18 4.44 14.66 15.42
N LYS A 19 4.85 14.65 14.15
CA LYS A 19 3.93 14.34 13.06
C LYS A 19 3.57 12.86 13.15
N ALA A 20 2.35 12.57 13.59
CA ALA A 20 1.77 11.25 13.47
C ALA A 20 1.47 10.97 11.99
N GLN A 21 1.72 9.74 11.54
CA GLN A 21 1.31 9.28 10.21
C GLN A 21 -0.22 9.37 10.10
N THR A 22 -0.69 10.06 9.07
CA THR A 22 -2.13 10.12 8.76
C THR A 22 -2.45 9.04 7.75
N VAL A 23 -3.44 8.19 8.04
CA VAL A 23 -3.97 7.24 7.06
C VAL A 23 -5.00 7.96 6.20
N LEU A 24 -4.66 8.15 4.92
CA LEU A 24 -5.53 8.82 3.96
C LEU A 24 -6.47 7.86 3.22
N PHE A 25 -6.05 6.61 3.08
CA PHE A 25 -6.81 5.56 2.42
C PHE A 25 -6.50 4.21 3.07
N THR A 26 -7.53 3.37 3.19
CA THR A 26 -7.41 1.97 3.59
C THR A 26 -8.54 1.19 2.95
N ASP A 27 -8.24 -0.03 2.51
CA ASP A 27 -9.23 -0.94 1.96
C ASP A 27 -8.91 -2.36 2.46
N SER A 28 -9.90 -2.99 3.08
CA SER A 28 -9.81 -4.38 3.52
C SER A 28 -10.48 -5.34 2.54
N PHE A 29 -11.06 -4.83 1.44
CA PHE A 29 -11.81 -5.58 0.42
C PHE A 29 -13.09 -6.27 0.90
N GLU A 30 -13.47 -6.11 2.18
CA GLU A 30 -14.68 -6.72 2.74
C GLU A 30 -15.98 -6.07 2.25
N LEU A 31 -15.88 -4.83 1.78
CA LEU A 31 -17.00 -4.09 1.20
C LEU A 31 -16.95 -4.08 -0.34
N GLY A 32 -16.16 -4.98 -0.91
CA GLY A 32 -15.95 -5.13 -2.34
C GLY A 32 -14.83 -4.25 -2.90
N ILE A 33 -14.84 -4.07 -4.23
CA ILE A 33 -13.77 -3.41 -4.98
C ILE A 33 -14.20 -2.08 -5.60
N THR A 34 -15.18 -1.38 -5.01
CA THR A 34 -15.72 -0.13 -5.60
C THR A 34 -14.68 1.00 -5.71
N ASN A 35 -13.64 0.97 -4.88
CA ASN A 35 -12.51 1.90 -4.95
C ASN A 35 -11.53 1.58 -6.08
N TRP A 36 -11.77 0.49 -6.83
CA TRP A 36 -10.83 -0.09 -7.78
C TRP A 36 -11.49 -0.34 -9.13
N THR A 37 -10.73 -0.10 -10.20
CA THR A 37 -11.05 -0.46 -11.57
C THR A 37 -10.13 -1.58 -12.00
N THR A 38 -10.71 -2.69 -12.47
CA THR A 38 -9.98 -3.91 -12.82
C THR A 38 -10.11 -4.28 -14.29
N THR A 39 -9.12 -5.01 -14.81
CA THR A 39 -9.17 -5.71 -16.10
C THR A 39 -8.81 -7.18 -15.92
N GLY A 40 -9.11 -8.00 -16.93
CA GLY A 40 -8.83 -9.43 -16.88
C GLY A 40 -9.59 -10.13 -15.76
N THR A 41 -8.88 -10.93 -14.96
CA THR A 41 -9.45 -11.78 -13.91
C THR A 41 -9.37 -11.16 -12.51
N TRP A 42 -8.82 -9.95 -12.37
CA TRP A 42 -8.72 -9.26 -11.09
C TRP A 42 -10.08 -9.11 -10.41
N GLY A 43 -10.20 -9.59 -9.18
CA GLY A 43 -11.44 -9.56 -8.42
C GLY A 43 -11.30 -10.01 -6.97
N LEU A 44 -12.43 -10.04 -6.26
CA LEU A 44 -12.48 -10.54 -4.89
C LEU A 44 -12.23 -12.04 -4.85
N SER A 45 -11.36 -12.47 -3.96
CA SER A 45 -11.09 -13.87 -3.64
C SER A 45 -11.39 -14.13 -2.18
N SER A 46 -12.03 -15.26 -1.90
CA SER A 46 -12.15 -15.84 -0.55
C SER A 46 -11.24 -17.05 -0.35
N ASN A 47 -10.40 -17.37 -1.33
CA ASN A 47 -9.51 -18.53 -1.24
C ASN A 47 -8.39 -18.29 -0.23
N GLN A 48 -7.90 -17.05 -0.18
CA GLN A 48 -6.84 -16.57 0.70
C GLN A 48 -7.08 -15.10 1.03
N SER A 49 -6.92 -14.74 2.30
CA SER A 49 -7.07 -13.37 2.77
C SER A 49 -6.16 -13.14 3.98
N HIS A 50 -5.71 -11.90 4.17
CA HIS A 50 -5.12 -11.49 5.45
C HIS A 50 -6.22 -11.14 6.46
N SER A 51 -7.30 -10.50 6.02
CA SER A 51 -8.33 -9.96 6.92
C SER A 51 -9.65 -9.71 6.21
N PRO A 52 -10.77 -10.14 6.81
CA PRO A 52 -11.04 -11.46 7.36
C PRO A 52 -11.42 -12.52 6.31
N ILE A 53 -12.17 -12.16 5.28
CA ILE A 53 -12.75 -13.11 4.31
C ILE A 53 -12.17 -12.86 2.92
N HIS A 54 -12.01 -11.60 2.53
CA HIS A 54 -11.70 -11.23 1.16
C HIS A 54 -10.27 -10.71 0.98
N SER A 55 -9.74 -10.93 -0.20
CA SER A 55 -8.61 -10.21 -0.76
C SER A 55 -8.92 -9.80 -2.19
N LEU A 56 -8.21 -8.79 -2.69
CA LEU A 56 -8.11 -8.57 -4.12
C LEU A 56 -7.05 -9.51 -4.68
N SER A 57 -7.39 -10.26 -5.73
CA SER A 57 -6.51 -11.21 -6.39
C SER A 57 -6.64 -11.07 -7.90
N ASP A 58 -5.54 -11.23 -8.62
CA ASP A 58 -5.52 -11.37 -10.07
C ASP A 58 -6.16 -12.71 -10.53
N SER A 59 -6.22 -13.70 -9.64
CA SER A 59 -6.53 -15.10 -9.91
C SER A 59 -7.58 -15.68 -8.92
N PRO A 60 -8.73 -15.00 -8.70
CA PRO A 60 -9.68 -15.35 -7.63
C PRO A 60 -10.36 -16.72 -7.82
N SER A 61 -10.39 -17.23 -9.05
CA SER A 61 -11.03 -18.51 -9.40
C SER A 61 -10.08 -19.49 -10.12
N GLY A 62 -8.78 -19.23 -10.08
CA GLY A 62 -7.75 -20.00 -10.77
C GLY A 62 -6.76 -19.12 -11.52
N ASN A 63 -5.72 -19.74 -12.07
CA ASN A 63 -4.64 -19.04 -12.77
C ASN A 63 -5.16 -18.28 -14.00
N TYR A 64 -4.54 -17.14 -14.27
CA TYR A 64 -4.71 -16.41 -15.52
C TYR A 64 -4.15 -17.19 -16.71
N THR A 65 -4.57 -16.82 -17.93
CA THR A 65 -4.06 -17.41 -19.17
C THR A 65 -2.78 -16.72 -19.64
N ASN A 66 -2.02 -17.38 -20.52
CA ASN A 66 -0.77 -16.85 -21.06
C ASN A 66 -0.94 -15.50 -21.79
N ASN A 67 0.13 -14.70 -21.81
CA ASN A 67 0.26 -13.44 -22.55
C ASN A 67 -0.78 -12.37 -22.19
N LEU A 68 -1.11 -12.26 -20.91
CA LEU A 68 -2.01 -11.21 -20.41
C LEU A 68 -1.23 -10.05 -19.82
N ASN A 69 -1.72 -8.84 -20.08
CA ASN A 69 -1.35 -7.62 -19.35
C ASN A 69 -2.64 -7.04 -18.77
N THR A 70 -2.82 -7.20 -17.46
CA THR A 70 -4.05 -6.85 -16.75
C THR A 70 -3.70 -6.16 -15.44
N PHE A 71 -4.61 -5.35 -14.92
CA PHE A 71 -4.33 -4.49 -13.78
C PHE A 71 -5.54 -4.33 -12.87
N CYS A 72 -5.25 -3.88 -11.67
CA CYS A 72 -6.18 -3.24 -10.77
C CYS A 72 -5.61 -1.86 -10.42
N THR A 73 -6.41 -0.80 -10.59
CA THR A 73 -5.99 0.59 -10.29
C THR A 73 -7.05 1.29 -9.46
N MET A 74 -6.67 2.28 -8.64
CA MET A 74 -7.65 3.04 -7.88
C MET A 74 -8.57 3.82 -8.83
N THR A 75 -9.87 3.81 -8.54
CA THR A 75 -10.86 4.60 -9.31
C THR A 75 -10.68 6.09 -9.07
N ASN A 76 -10.23 6.48 -7.87
CA ASN A 76 -9.91 7.86 -7.51
C ASN A 76 -8.55 7.90 -6.84
N GLY A 77 -7.73 8.90 -7.17
CA GLY A 77 -6.41 9.10 -6.54
C GLY A 77 -6.53 9.58 -5.09
N VAL A 78 -5.41 9.53 -4.38
CA VAL A 78 -5.28 10.11 -3.03
C VAL A 78 -4.63 11.49 -3.14
N ASP A 79 -5.23 12.51 -2.53
CA ASP A 79 -4.65 13.85 -2.48
C ASP A 79 -3.50 13.90 -1.46
N LEU A 80 -2.28 14.01 -1.97
CA LEU A 80 -1.05 14.12 -1.19
C LEU A 80 -0.49 15.55 -1.17
N SER A 81 -1.19 16.54 -1.74
CA SER A 81 -0.66 17.89 -1.98
C SER A 81 -0.19 18.65 -0.73
N THR A 82 -0.74 18.30 0.44
CA THR A 82 -0.37 18.90 1.74
C THR A 82 0.61 18.06 2.56
N TYR A 83 1.03 16.91 2.03
CA TYR A 83 1.90 15.96 2.72
C TYR A 83 3.32 16.02 2.12
N PRO A 84 4.35 16.23 2.95
CA PRO A 84 5.72 16.32 2.46
C PRO A 84 6.29 14.96 2.04
N SER A 85 5.64 13.86 2.40
CA SER A 85 5.93 12.51 1.93
C SER A 85 4.77 11.57 2.22
N ALA A 86 4.74 10.43 1.54
CA ALA A 86 3.75 9.38 1.77
C ALA A 86 4.35 7.98 1.62
N SER A 87 3.68 6.98 2.20
CA SER A 87 4.02 5.57 2.01
C SER A 87 2.75 4.75 1.73
N LEU A 88 2.94 3.68 0.96
CA LEU A 88 1.93 2.66 0.71
C LEU A 88 2.31 1.41 1.50
N SER A 89 1.39 0.91 2.34
CA SER A 89 1.56 -0.38 3.00
C SER A 89 0.41 -1.32 2.64
N PHE A 90 0.74 -2.57 2.29
CA PHE A 90 -0.24 -3.61 2.00
C PHE A 90 0.26 -4.98 2.45
N TRP A 91 -0.68 -5.89 2.71
CA TRP A 91 -0.38 -7.29 2.93
C TRP A 91 -0.57 -8.04 1.61
N GLY A 92 0.43 -8.82 1.22
CA GLY A 92 0.39 -9.58 -0.03
C GLY A 92 1.03 -10.96 0.13
N THR A 93 0.64 -11.87 -0.74
CA THR A 93 1.34 -13.13 -1.01
C THR A 93 1.14 -13.46 -2.48
N TYR A 94 2.11 -14.14 -3.09
CA TYR A 94 2.11 -14.41 -4.52
C TYR A 94 2.91 -15.66 -4.84
N LYS A 95 2.56 -16.24 -5.99
CA LYS A 95 3.28 -17.31 -6.66
C LYS A 95 3.29 -16.96 -8.15
N ILE A 96 4.42 -16.46 -8.63
CA ILE A 96 4.60 -15.97 -9.99
C ILE A 96 5.69 -16.82 -10.66
N GLU A 97 5.58 -17.11 -11.96
CA GLU A 97 6.63 -17.85 -12.67
C GLU A 97 7.88 -16.96 -12.83
N GLY A 98 8.97 -17.33 -12.16
CA GLY A 98 10.20 -16.52 -12.14
C GLY A 98 10.84 -16.40 -13.52
N GLY A 99 11.11 -15.17 -13.96
CA GLY A 99 11.73 -14.89 -15.25
C GLY A 99 10.77 -14.90 -16.45
N PHE A 100 9.48 -15.14 -16.23
CA PHE A 100 8.46 -15.18 -17.29
C PHE A 100 7.29 -14.25 -16.98
N ASP A 101 6.76 -14.33 -15.76
CA ASP A 101 5.66 -13.51 -15.28
C ASP A 101 6.15 -12.44 -14.29
N TYR A 102 5.44 -11.32 -14.25
CA TYR A 102 5.79 -10.19 -13.38
C TYR A 102 4.52 -9.51 -12.86
N MET A 103 4.58 -9.08 -11.60
CA MET A 103 3.62 -8.15 -11.03
C MET A 103 4.35 -6.86 -10.63
N TYR A 104 3.75 -5.73 -10.95
CA TYR A 104 4.30 -4.41 -10.62
C TYR A 104 3.36 -3.71 -9.65
N VAL A 105 3.93 -2.98 -8.69
CA VAL A 105 3.23 -1.88 -8.04
C VAL A 105 3.70 -0.61 -8.70
N GLU A 106 2.75 0.15 -9.24
CA GLU A 106 3.02 1.35 -10.00
C GLU A 106 2.31 2.57 -9.41
N VAL A 107 2.86 3.75 -9.65
CA VAL A 107 2.30 5.04 -9.21
C VAL A 107 2.09 5.97 -10.39
N SER A 108 0.99 6.73 -10.34
CA SER A 108 0.70 7.83 -11.27
C SER A 108 0.65 9.15 -10.50
N THR A 109 1.27 10.17 -11.07
CA THR A 109 1.26 11.55 -10.54
C THR A 109 0.60 12.55 -11.51
N ASP A 110 0.01 12.05 -12.60
CA ASP A 110 -0.52 12.83 -13.71
C ASP A 110 -1.98 12.48 -14.04
N THR A 111 -2.77 12.16 -13.01
CA THR A 111 -4.20 11.79 -13.14
C THR A 111 -4.39 10.53 -14.00
N PHE A 112 -3.63 9.48 -13.70
CA PHE A 112 -3.72 8.16 -14.32
C PHE A 112 -3.36 8.13 -15.81
N VAL A 113 -2.55 9.08 -16.30
CA VAL A 113 -2.09 9.10 -17.70
C VAL A 113 -0.85 8.23 -17.87
N THR A 114 0.09 8.29 -16.93
CA THR A 114 1.29 7.44 -16.89
C THR A 114 1.42 6.74 -15.54
N PHE A 115 1.99 5.54 -15.57
CA PHE A 115 2.27 4.72 -14.40
C PHE A 115 3.76 4.35 -14.39
N ASN A 116 4.40 4.54 -13.24
CA ASN A 116 5.82 4.24 -13.04
C ASN A 116 5.96 3.11 -12.01
N PRO A 117 6.65 2.00 -12.33
CA PRO A 117 6.90 0.93 -11.37
C PRO A 117 7.76 1.41 -10.19
N ILE A 118 7.29 1.12 -8.99
CA ILE A 118 8.02 1.36 -7.72
C ILE A 118 8.35 0.06 -6.99
N ALA A 119 7.75 -1.06 -7.39
CA ALA A 119 8.15 -2.40 -6.99
C ALA A 119 7.84 -3.40 -8.10
N THR A 120 8.67 -4.44 -8.19
CA THR A 120 8.49 -5.58 -9.09
C THR A 120 8.53 -6.85 -8.27
N TYR A 121 7.62 -7.77 -8.56
CA TYR A 121 7.54 -9.08 -7.95
C TYR A 121 7.53 -10.15 -9.04
N ASP A 122 8.40 -11.12 -8.90
CA ASP A 122 8.50 -12.31 -9.73
C ASP A 122 8.93 -13.52 -8.89
N GLY A 123 8.71 -14.72 -9.43
CA GLY A 123 9.04 -15.97 -8.74
C GLY A 123 8.13 -16.30 -7.55
N ASN A 124 8.68 -17.07 -6.61
CA ASN A 124 8.01 -17.57 -5.41
C ASN A 124 7.06 -18.76 -5.70
N GLU A 125 7.51 -19.70 -6.52
CA GLU A 125 6.76 -20.88 -6.97
C GLU A 125 6.42 -21.92 -5.89
N SER A 126 6.57 -21.57 -4.61
CA SER A 126 6.32 -22.43 -3.45
C SER A 126 4.87 -22.91 -3.40
N ILE A 127 4.68 -24.20 -3.08
CA ILE A 127 3.38 -24.79 -2.75
C ILE A 127 3.52 -25.48 -1.38
N PRO A 128 2.69 -25.15 -0.38
CA PRO A 128 1.58 -24.18 -0.42
C PRO A 128 2.07 -22.74 -0.62
N LEU A 129 1.15 -21.84 -1.00
CA LEU A 129 1.46 -20.43 -1.13
C LEU A 129 2.06 -19.89 0.19
N PRO A 130 3.10 -19.04 0.14
CA PRO A 130 3.65 -18.41 1.34
C PRO A 130 2.58 -17.66 2.15
N PRO A 131 2.77 -17.52 3.47
CA PRO A 131 1.91 -16.65 4.26
C PRO A 131 1.98 -15.21 3.76
N PHE A 132 0.91 -14.44 4.01
CA PHE A 132 0.91 -13.00 3.74
C PHE A 132 2.08 -12.32 4.47
N ALA A 133 2.77 -11.45 3.75
CA ALA A 133 3.78 -10.56 4.28
C ALA A 133 3.35 -9.11 4.09
N GLN A 134 3.78 -8.23 5.00
CA GLN A 134 3.55 -6.81 4.85
C GLN A 134 4.64 -6.20 3.99
N TYR A 135 4.23 -5.44 2.98
CA TYR A 135 5.09 -4.61 2.15
C TYR A 135 4.81 -3.14 2.48
N THR A 136 5.88 -2.36 2.57
CA THR A 136 5.79 -0.90 2.72
C THR A 136 6.71 -0.26 1.69
N LEU A 137 6.12 0.57 0.83
CA LEU A 137 6.80 1.27 -0.25
C LEU A 137 6.78 2.77 0.03
N ASP A 138 7.91 3.43 -0.17
CA ASP A 138 8.00 4.88 -0.11
C ASP A 138 7.45 5.47 -1.43
N LEU A 139 6.51 6.41 -1.30
CA LEU A 139 5.94 7.13 -2.46
C LEU A 139 6.69 8.43 -2.74
N GLY A 140 7.68 8.77 -1.90
CA GLY A 140 8.50 9.96 -2.04
C GLY A 140 7.83 11.23 -1.52
N GLY A 141 8.50 12.34 -1.79
CA GLY A 141 8.22 13.71 -1.36
C GLY A 141 9.20 14.69 -1.99
#